data_AF-A0A1G3VIG5-F1
#
_entry.id   AF-A0A1G3VIG5-F1
#
_cell.length_a   1.000
_cell.length_b   1.000
_cell.length_c   1.000
_cell.angle_alpha   90.00
_cell.angle_beta   90.00
_cell.angle_gamma   90.00
#
_symmetry.space_group_name_H-M   'P 1'
#
loop_
_entity.id
_entity.type
_entity.pdbx_description
1 polymer ?
#
loop_
_entity_poly.entity_id
_entity_poly.type
_entity_poly.pdbx_seq_one_letter_code
_entity_poly.pdbx_strand_id
1 'polypeptide(L)'
;MFGWSMTVWLIFEAHNLALKNWGYVAVIPDGWVRWAGYALAFGTVLPGVLLTAEVLDALGAWKGLKARPFNPGNWQPLSLLVGVAMLILPFIAPRYAFPLIWGAWFFLLDPCCDLLGGNSLIARFAAGERQEHLGLLAAGLVCGLWWEAWNWFAVTRWVYTLPALNFWQVFEMPLLGFLGFPPFALECAVMYNFLMALDKRVLITPRRRRHAWLIQAAFWLAMFAAIDAWTVISYQ
;
A
#
# COMPACT_ATOMS: atom_id res chain seq x y z
N MET A 1 7.65 -7.84 10.11
CA MET A 1 6.80 -7.37 9.01
C MET A 1 5.39 -6.98 9.47
N PHE A 2 4.73 -7.77 10.33
CA PHE A 2 3.35 -7.52 10.77
C PHE A 2 3.05 -6.07 11.21
N GLY A 3 3.80 -5.50 12.17
CA GLY A 3 3.59 -4.11 12.61
C GLY A 3 3.84 -3.05 11.52
N TRP A 4 4.80 -3.31 10.63
CA TRP A 4 5.04 -2.44 9.47
C TRP A 4 3.89 -2.52 8.47
N SER A 5 3.31 -3.70 8.28
CA SER A 5 2.14 -3.91 7.42
C SER A 5 0.94 -3.10 7.91
N MET A 6 0.65 -3.16 9.22
CA MET A 6 -0.40 -2.34 9.82
C MET A 6 -0.14 -0.85 9.57
N THR A 7 1.09 -0.39 9.78
CA THR A 7 1.43 1.03 9.55
C THR A 7 1.20 1.43 8.11
N VAL A 8 1.67 0.63 7.16
CA VAL A 8 1.53 0.89 5.73
C VAL A 8 0.06 0.99 5.36
N TRP A 9 -0.76 0.00 5.74
CA TRP A 9 -2.19 0.05 5.41
C TRP A 9 -2.92 1.22 6.09
N LEU A 10 -2.60 1.51 7.35
CA LEU A 10 -3.21 2.63 8.08
C LEU A 10 -2.88 4.00 7.49
N ILE A 11 -1.77 4.13 6.76
CA ILE A 11 -1.51 5.33 5.95
C ILE A 11 -2.58 5.46 4.85
N PHE A 12 -2.91 4.39 4.13
CA PHE A 12 -3.99 4.42 3.13
C PHE A 12 -5.37 4.68 3.76
N GLU A 13 -5.65 4.12 4.94
CA GLU A 13 -6.85 4.47 5.71
C GLU A 13 -6.90 5.95 6.06
N ALA A 14 -5.78 6.58 6.42
CA ALA A 14 -5.74 8.01 6.70
C ALA A 14 -6.14 8.86 5.47
N HIS A 15 -5.75 8.44 4.26
CA HIS A 15 -6.24 9.08 3.03
C HIS A 15 -7.73 8.81 2.82
N ASN A 16 -8.19 7.59 3.12
CA ASN A 16 -9.58 7.20 2.99
C ASN A 16 -10.51 7.98 3.92
N LEU A 17 -10.06 8.40 5.11
CA LEU A 17 -10.84 9.28 6.00
C LEU A 17 -11.30 10.57 5.28
N ALA A 18 -10.48 11.09 4.36
CA ALA A 18 -10.79 12.27 3.57
C ALA A 18 -11.46 11.93 2.23
N LEU A 19 -10.93 10.95 1.50
CA LEU A 19 -11.38 10.60 0.15
C LEU A 19 -12.69 9.81 0.15
N LYS A 20 -12.96 9.05 1.22
CA LYS A 20 -14.13 8.18 1.40
C LYS A 20 -14.32 7.25 0.21
N ASN A 21 -13.24 6.60 -0.22
CA ASN A 21 -13.22 5.67 -1.34
C ASN A 21 -13.79 4.29 -0.97
N TRP A 22 -13.67 3.89 0.30
CA TRP A 22 -14.28 2.66 0.84
C TRP A 22 -14.77 2.84 2.27
N GLY A 23 -15.66 1.95 2.71
CA GLY A 23 -16.11 1.83 4.10
C GLY A 23 -16.36 0.39 4.50
N TYR A 24 -16.51 0.14 5.81
CA TYR A 24 -16.70 -1.21 6.36
C TYR A 24 -18.14 -1.42 6.81
N VAL A 25 -18.75 -2.53 6.41
CA VAL A 25 -20.12 -2.90 6.79
C VAL A 25 -20.14 -4.15 7.64
N ALA A 26 -21.18 -4.26 8.47
CA ALA A 26 -21.42 -5.41 9.35
C ALA A 26 -20.18 -5.76 10.18
N VAL A 27 -19.60 -4.75 10.84
CA VAL A 27 -18.41 -4.92 11.68
C VAL A 27 -18.82 -5.39 13.08
N ILE A 28 -17.97 -6.18 13.74
CA ILE A 28 -18.23 -6.69 15.08
C ILE A 28 -18.43 -5.52 16.08
N PRO A 29 -19.50 -5.48 16.89
CA PRO A 29 -19.76 -4.40 17.85
C PRO A 29 -18.73 -4.29 18.99
N ASP A 30 -18.15 -5.41 19.43
CA ASP A 30 -17.11 -5.42 20.46
C ASP A 30 -15.82 -4.75 19.96
N GLY A 31 -15.41 -3.67 20.63
CA GLY A 31 -14.27 -2.85 20.20
C GLY A 31 -12.93 -3.57 20.26
N TRP A 32 -12.69 -4.40 21.27
CA TRP A 32 -11.41 -5.09 21.42
C TRP A 32 -11.24 -6.20 20.38
N VAL A 33 -12.30 -6.99 20.15
CA VAL A 33 -12.31 -8.00 19.10
C VAL A 33 -12.20 -7.35 17.72
N ARG A 34 -12.91 -6.24 17.49
CA ARG A 34 -12.85 -5.48 16.24
C ARG A 34 -11.44 -4.96 15.95
N TRP A 35 -10.78 -4.32 16.93
CA TRP A 35 -9.43 -3.80 16.75
C TRP A 35 -8.38 -4.89 16.57
N ALA A 36 -8.54 -6.05 17.23
CA ALA A 36 -7.71 -7.22 16.96
C ALA A 36 -7.92 -7.73 15.52
N GLY A 37 -9.17 -7.70 15.04
CA GLY A 37 -9.51 -8.00 13.64
C GLY A 37 -8.84 -7.04 12.66
N TYR A 38 -8.88 -5.73 12.92
CA TYR A 38 -8.16 -4.72 12.12
C TYR A 38 -6.66 -5.02 12.08
N ALA A 39 -6.05 -5.24 13.25
CA ALA A 39 -4.63 -5.56 13.33
C ALA A 39 -4.26 -6.79 12.51
N LEU A 40 -5.07 -7.86 12.59
CA LEU A 40 -4.85 -9.09 11.84
C LEU A 40 -5.01 -8.88 10.32
N ALA A 41 -6.09 -8.22 9.89
CA ALA A 41 -6.36 -7.96 8.48
C ALA A 41 -5.26 -7.05 7.86
N PHE A 42 -4.94 -5.95 8.52
CA PHE A 42 -3.97 -4.98 8.01
C PHE A 42 -2.53 -5.48 8.15
N GLY A 43 -2.27 -6.34 9.14
CA GLY A 43 -0.97 -6.95 9.40
C GLY A 43 -0.53 -7.98 8.35
N THR A 44 -1.44 -8.48 7.51
CA THR A 44 -1.16 -9.47 6.46
C THR A 44 -0.99 -8.87 5.07
N VAL A 45 -1.26 -7.58 4.87
CA VAL A 45 -1.17 -6.91 3.57
C VAL A 45 0.24 -6.98 2.95
N LEU A 46 1.27 -6.47 3.64
CA LEU A 46 2.65 -6.53 3.15
C LEU A 46 3.15 -7.97 3.00
N PRO A 47 3.00 -8.87 3.99
CA PRO A 47 3.34 -10.28 3.79
C PRO A 47 2.65 -10.89 2.57
N GLY A 48 1.35 -10.62 2.36
CA GLY A 48 0.59 -11.15 1.23
C GLY A 48 1.20 -10.75 -0.10
N VAL A 49 1.47 -9.46 -0.29
CA VAL A 49 2.05 -8.94 -1.55
C VAL A 49 3.48 -9.44 -1.76
N LEU A 50 4.36 -9.26 -0.76
CA LEU A 50 5.78 -9.54 -0.93
C LEU A 50 6.07 -11.04 -1.05
N LEU A 51 5.40 -11.88 -0.25
CA LEU A 51 5.56 -13.33 -0.37
C LEU A 51 4.99 -13.86 -1.69
N THR A 52 3.89 -13.29 -2.19
CA THR A 52 3.37 -13.66 -3.51
C THR A 52 4.37 -13.32 -4.61
N ALA A 53 5.02 -12.15 -4.53
CA ALA A 53 6.09 -11.79 -5.46
C ALA A 53 7.30 -12.73 -5.37
N GLU A 54 7.72 -13.12 -4.16
CA GLU A 54 8.79 -14.11 -3.96
C GLU A 54 8.41 -15.50 -4.51
N VAL A 55 7.16 -15.93 -4.36
CA VAL A 55 6.67 -17.19 -4.95
C VAL A 55 6.72 -17.14 -6.47
N LEU A 56 6.27 -16.04 -7.09
CA LEU A 56 6.36 -15.86 -8.54
C LEU A 56 7.82 -15.89 -9.03
N ASP A 57 8.73 -15.25 -8.28
CA ASP A 57 10.16 -15.27 -8.56
C ASP A 57 10.76 -16.68 -8.46
N ALA A 58 10.41 -17.42 -7.39
CA ALA A 58 10.85 -18.80 -7.15
C ALA A 58 10.34 -19.76 -8.24
N LEU A 59 9.14 -19.52 -8.78
CA LEU A 59 8.59 -20.25 -9.92
C LEU A 59 9.27 -19.88 -11.26
N GLY A 60 10.18 -18.91 -11.26
CA GLY A 60 10.93 -18.48 -12.43
C GLY A 60 10.17 -17.52 -13.34
N ALA A 61 9.12 -16.86 -12.85
CA ALA A 61 8.36 -15.90 -13.63
C ALA A 61 9.27 -14.75 -14.11
N TRP A 62 9.24 -14.47 -15.42
CA TRP A 62 10.07 -13.45 -16.09
C TRP A 62 11.59 -13.60 -15.87
N LYS A 63 12.07 -14.80 -15.51
CA LYS A 63 13.49 -15.05 -15.29
C LYS A 63 14.31 -14.68 -16.54
N GLY A 64 15.32 -13.84 -16.34
CA GLY A 64 16.22 -13.41 -17.42
C GLY A 64 15.66 -12.28 -18.29
N LEU A 65 14.45 -11.79 -18.02
CA LEU A 65 13.92 -10.62 -18.71
C LEU A 65 14.67 -9.36 -18.25
N LYS A 66 15.46 -8.80 -19.17
CA LYS A 66 16.19 -7.56 -18.99
C LYS A 66 15.89 -6.61 -20.14
N ALA A 67 15.80 -5.33 -19.82
CA ALA A 67 15.75 -4.26 -20.81
C ALA A 67 17.13 -3.61 -20.95
N ARG A 68 17.29 -2.79 -22.00
CA ARG A 68 18.50 -1.97 -22.15
C ARG A 68 18.56 -0.96 -20.99
N PRO A 69 19.67 -0.90 -20.23
CA PRO A 69 19.85 0.10 -19.19
C PRO A 69 19.83 1.51 -19.80
N PHE A 70 19.35 2.48 -19.03
CA PHE A 70 19.44 3.90 -19.36
C PHE A 70 19.87 4.69 -18.13
N ASN A 71 20.51 5.84 -18.35
CA ASN A 71 20.88 6.74 -17.27
C ASN A 71 19.70 7.69 -16.98
N PRO A 72 19.04 7.57 -15.81
CA PRO A 72 17.91 8.43 -15.47
C PRO A 72 18.35 9.85 -15.04
N GLY A 73 19.65 10.13 -14.95
CA GLY A 73 20.16 11.40 -14.46
C GLY A 73 19.77 11.65 -12.99
N ASN A 74 19.55 12.91 -12.63
CA ASN A 74 19.05 13.29 -11.30
C ASN A 74 17.51 13.21 -11.28
N TRP A 75 16.97 12.00 -11.26
CA TRP A 75 15.53 11.72 -11.32
C TRP A 75 14.79 11.95 -10.00
N GLN A 76 15.52 11.94 -8.88
CA GLN A 76 14.97 12.00 -7.52
C GLN A 76 14.07 13.22 -7.29
N PRO A 77 14.45 14.47 -7.65
CA PRO A 77 13.59 15.63 -7.45
C PRO A 77 12.29 15.57 -8.27
N LEU A 78 12.37 15.09 -9.52
CA LEU A 78 11.18 14.93 -10.37
C LEU A 78 10.23 13.89 -9.80
N SER A 79 10.75 12.75 -9.33
CA SER A 79 9.97 11.72 -8.65
C SER A 79 9.25 12.30 -7.43
N LEU A 80 9.95 13.06 -6.57
CA LEU A 80 9.33 13.71 -5.42
C LEU A 80 8.21 14.68 -5.84
N LEU A 81 8.43 15.51 -6.86
CA LEU A 81 7.40 16.42 -7.38
C LEU A 81 6.16 15.67 -7.89
N VAL A 82 6.36 14.59 -8.64
CA VAL A 82 5.28 13.73 -9.12
C VAL A 82 4.54 13.09 -7.95
N GLY A 83 5.25 12.55 -6.97
CA GLY A 83 4.67 11.95 -5.78
C GLY A 83 3.85 12.95 -4.96
N VAL A 84 4.36 14.17 -4.75
CA VAL A 84 3.62 15.26 -4.08
C VAL A 84 2.36 15.64 -4.86
N ALA A 85 2.45 15.77 -6.18
CA ALA A 85 1.29 16.04 -7.02
C ALA A 85 0.24 14.92 -6.92
N MET A 86 0.67 13.66 -7.00
CA MET A 86 -0.20 12.49 -6.86
C MET A 86 -0.83 12.36 -5.47
N LEU A 87 -0.16 12.86 -4.43
CA LEU A 87 -0.70 12.91 -3.08
C LEU A 87 -1.72 14.04 -2.90
N ILE A 88 -1.46 15.24 -3.43
CA ILE A 88 -2.27 16.44 -3.18
C ILE A 88 -3.50 16.53 -4.11
N LEU A 89 -3.35 16.19 -5.39
CA LEU A 89 -4.42 16.30 -6.38
C LEU A 89 -5.71 15.54 -6.00
N PRO A 90 -5.67 14.34 -5.40
CA PRO A 90 -6.86 13.67 -4.87
C PRO A 90 -7.68 14.52 -3.89
N PHE A 91 -7.06 15.40 -3.12
CA PHE A 91 -7.78 16.26 -2.16
C PHE A 91 -8.39 17.51 -2.81
N ILE A 92 -7.84 17.96 -3.94
CA ILE A 92 -8.36 19.11 -4.71
C ILE A 92 -9.50 18.67 -5.62
N ALA A 93 -9.36 17.52 -6.28
CA ALA A 93 -10.31 17.00 -7.26
C ALA A 93 -10.62 15.51 -7.02
N PRO A 94 -11.20 15.14 -5.86
CA PRO A 94 -11.39 13.74 -5.45
C PRO A 94 -12.20 12.92 -6.45
N ARG A 95 -13.12 13.54 -7.19
CA ARG A 95 -13.93 12.86 -8.21
C ARG A 95 -13.11 12.18 -9.32
N TYR A 96 -11.96 12.76 -9.68
CA TYR A 96 -11.16 12.31 -10.83
C TYR A 96 -9.75 11.89 -10.44
N ALA A 97 -9.16 12.56 -9.45
CA ALA A 97 -7.77 12.36 -9.07
C ALA A 97 -7.58 11.25 -8.02
N PHE A 98 -8.65 10.68 -7.45
CA PHE A 98 -8.53 9.61 -6.45
C PHE A 98 -7.63 8.42 -6.86
N PRO A 99 -7.53 7.99 -8.14
CA PRO A 99 -6.66 6.87 -8.49
C PRO A 99 -5.16 7.17 -8.31
N LEU A 100 -4.77 8.45 -8.29
CA LEU A 100 -3.38 8.86 -8.14
C LEU A 100 -2.79 8.47 -6.79
N ILE A 101 -3.62 8.23 -5.76
CA ILE A 101 -3.11 7.86 -4.45
C ILE A 101 -2.35 6.51 -4.47
N TRP A 102 -2.72 5.61 -5.39
CA TRP A 102 -2.17 4.25 -5.51
C TRP A 102 -0.80 4.19 -6.20
N GLY A 103 -0.15 5.33 -6.40
CA GLY A 103 1.26 5.40 -6.79
C GLY A 103 2.02 6.58 -6.16
N ALA A 104 1.37 7.35 -5.29
CA ALA A 104 1.96 8.54 -4.68
C ALA A 104 3.16 8.17 -3.79
N TRP A 105 3.02 7.15 -2.95
CA TRP A 105 4.06 6.72 -2.01
C TRP A 105 5.24 6.07 -2.72
N PHE A 106 5.02 5.41 -3.86
CA PHE A 106 6.11 4.91 -4.71
C PHE A 106 7.04 6.06 -5.11
N PHE A 107 6.51 7.12 -5.71
CA PHE A 107 7.32 8.24 -6.17
C PHE A 107 7.89 9.11 -5.04
N LEU A 108 7.22 9.17 -3.89
CA LEU A 108 7.70 9.91 -2.72
C LEU A 108 8.86 9.21 -1.99
N LEU A 109 8.80 7.88 -1.87
CA LEU A 109 9.72 7.15 -1.00
C LEU A 109 10.86 6.48 -1.76
N ASP A 110 10.70 6.12 -3.04
CA ASP A 110 11.75 5.45 -3.79
C ASP A 110 13.04 6.30 -3.94
N PRO A 111 12.97 7.63 -4.15
CA PRO A 111 14.14 8.51 -4.06
C PRO A 111 14.86 8.42 -2.71
N CYS A 112 14.10 8.31 -1.61
CA CYS A 112 14.68 8.16 -0.28
C CYS A 112 15.36 6.80 -0.11
N CYS A 113 14.78 5.74 -0.68
CA CYS A 113 15.39 4.41 -0.71
C CYS A 113 16.72 4.40 -1.46
N ASP A 114 16.78 5.09 -2.61
CA ASP A 114 18.00 5.28 -3.40
C ASP A 114 19.10 5.92 -2.56
N LEU A 115 18.78 7.04 -1.90
CA LEU A 115 19.73 7.83 -1.12
C LEU A 115 20.17 7.18 0.20
N LEU A 116 19.28 6.45 0.90
CA LEU A 116 19.56 5.89 2.22
C LEU A 116 20.14 4.46 2.20
N GLY A 117 19.84 3.69 1.16
CA GLY A 117 20.14 2.25 1.14
C GLY A 117 20.47 1.66 -0.24
N GLY A 118 20.26 2.39 -1.34
CA GLY A 118 20.47 1.90 -2.70
C GLY A 118 19.44 0.86 -3.17
N ASN A 119 18.41 0.56 -2.36
CA ASN A 119 17.34 -0.40 -2.70
C ASN A 119 16.16 0.33 -3.37
N SER A 120 16.44 1.06 -4.45
CA SER A 120 15.42 1.78 -5.23
C SER A 120 14.91 0.93 -6.39
N LEU A 121 13.59 0.86 -6.53
CA LEU A 121 12.94 0.19 -7.65
C LEU A 121 13.14 0.99 -8.95
N ILE A 122 13.03 2.32 -8.93
CA ILE A 122 13.26 3.15 -10.12
C ILE A 122 14.72 3.01 -10.61
N ALA A 123 15.69 3.00 -9.72
CA ALA A 123 17.10 2.79 -10.07
C ALA A 123 17.32 1.40 -10.70
N ARG A 124 16.72 0.34 -10.14
CA ARG A 124 16.78 -1.02 -10.70
C ARG A 124 16.08 -1.11 -12.05
N PHE A 125 14.94 -0.44 -12.21
CA PHE A 125 14.26 -0.32 -13.50
C PHE A 125 15.15 0.38 -14.53
N ALA A 126 15.84 1.46 -14.14
CA ALA A 126 16.76 2.17 -15.01
C ALA A 126 17.99 1.33 -15.37
N ALA A 127 18.46 0.47 -14.46
CA ALA A 127 19.50 -0.52 -14.69
C ALA A 127 19.06 -1.68 -15.62
N GLY A 128 17.82 -1.68 -16.08
CA GLY A 128 17.29 -2.67 -17.03
C GLY A 128 16.67 -3.90 -16.36
N GLU A 129 16.54 -3.94 -15.03
CA GLU A 129 15.85 -5.02 -14.34
C GLU A 129 14.34 -4.89 -14.54
N ARG A 130 13.69 -5.99 -14.95
CA ARG A 130 12.24 -6.04 -15.21
C ARG A 130 11.53 -7.10 -14.39
N GLN A 131 12.23 -8.17 -14.05
CA GLN A 131 11.69 -9.33 -13.34
C GLN A 131 10.99 -8.94 -12.03
N GLU A 132 11.65 -8.21 -11.14
CA GLU A 132 11.06 -7.79 -9.87
C GLU A 132 9.83 -6.90 -10.04
N HIS A 133 9.87 -5.95 -10.98
CA HIS A 133 8.75 -5.05 -11.24
C HIS A 133 7.52 -5.81 -11.72
N LEU A 134 7.70 -6.71 -12.69
CA LEU A 134 6.61 -7.54 -13.20
C LEU A 134 6.12 -8.53 -12.14
N GLY A 135 7.02 -9.08 -11.33
CA GLY A 135 6.70 -9.93 -10.19
C GLY A 135 5.82 -9.21 -9.17
N LEU A 136 6.17 -7.98 -8.80
CA LEU A 136 5.37 -7.14 -7.88
C LEU A 136 4.03 -6.75 -8.49
N LEU A 137 4.00 -6.30 -9.76
CA LEU A 137 2.76 -5.92 -10.44
C LEU A 137 1.79 -7.12 -10.52
N ALA A 138 2.31 -8.30 -10.85
CA ALA A 138 1.53 -9.53 -10.89
C ALA A 138 1.09 -9.98 -9.49
N ALA A 139 1.96 -9.88 -8.49
CA ALA A 139 1.61 -10.17 -7.10
C ALA A 139 0.48 -9.27 -6.61
N GLY A 140 0.53 -7.96 -6.92
CA GLY A 140 -0.55 -7.03 -6.65
C GLY A 140 -1.87 -7.50 -7.25
N LEU A 141 -1.90 -7.83 -8.54
CA LEU A 141 -3.10 -8.35 -9.20
C LEU A 141 -3.62 -9.65 -8.57
N VAL A 142 -2.74 -10.61 -8.29
CA VAL A 142 -3.10 -11.87 -7.66
C VAL A 142 -3.70 -11.62 -6.27
N CYS A 143 -3.03 -10.83 -5.42
CA CYS A 143 -3.53 -10.48 -4.10
C CYS A 143 -4.86 -9.74 -4.18
N GLY A 144 -5.01 -8.77 -5.09
CA GLY A 144 -6.25 -8.03 -5.29
C GLY A 144 -7.43 -8.93 -5.66
N LEU A 145 -7.23 -9.88 -6.57
CA LEU A 145 -8.24 -10.88 -6.94
C LEU A 145 -8.65 -11.74 -5.73
N TRP A 146 -7.69 -12.21 -4.94
CA TRP A 146 -7.97 -13.03 -3.75
C TRP A 146 -8.66 -12.23 -2.64
N TRP A 147 -8.23 -10.99 -2.40
CA TRP A 147 -8.84 -10.11 -1.41
C TRP A 147 -10.29 -9.80 -1.76
N GLU A 148 -10.58 -9.45 -3.01
CA GLU A 148 -11.96 -9.21 -3.45
C GLU A 148 -12.82 -10.47 -3.36
N ALA A 149 -12.28 -11.63 -3.72
CA ALA A 149 -12.99 -12.90 -3.58
C ALA A 149 -13.32 -13.19 -2.10
N TRP A 150 -12.36 -13.06 -1.19
CA TRP A 150 -12.61 -13.29 0.24
C TRP A 150 -13.55 -12.26 0.85
N ASN A 151 -13.44 -11.00 0.45
CA ASN A 151 -14.32 -9.92 0.89
C ASN A 151 -15.77 -10.19 0.53
N TRP A 152 -16.02 -10.73 -0.68
CA TRP A 152 -17.37 -11.05 -1.13
C TRP A 152 -18.06 -12.12 -0.29
N PHE A 153 -17.31 -13.09 0.24
CA PHE A 153 -17.83 -14.14 1.12
C PHE A 153 -17.90 -13.74 2.60
N ALA A 154 -17.27 -12.62 2.99
CA ALA A 154 -17.16 -12.23 4.39
C ALA A 154 -18.44 -11.53 4.88
N VAL A 155 -18.80 -11.80 6.14
CA VAL A 155 -19.89 -11.07 6.83
C VAL A 155 -19.46 -9.61 7.00
N THR A 156 -18.32 -9.40 7.65
CA THR A 156 -17.65 -8.10 7.70
C THR A 156 -16.87 -7.90 6.42
N ARG A 157 -17.22 -6.89 5.63
CA ARG A 157 -16.59 -6.61 4.34
C ARG A 157 -16.37 -5.12 4.12
N TRP A 158 -15.41 -4.79 3.28
CA TRP A 158 -15.30 -3.44 2.72
C TRP A 158 -16.21 -3.30 1.51
N VAL A 159 -16.82 -2.13 1.38
CA VAL A 159 -17.63 -1.74 0.21
C VAL A 159 -17.05 -0.47 -0.39
N TYR A 160 -17.06 -0.39 -1.72
CA TYR A 160 -16.49 0.74 -2.44
C TYR A 160 -17.51 1.83 -2.69
N THR A 161 -17.08 3.08 -2.50
CA THR A 161 -17.86 4.29 -2.77
C THR A 161 -17.11 5.16 -3.78
N LEU A 162 -16.89 4.64 -4.99
CA LEU A 162 -16.13 5.36 -6.01
C LEU A 162 -17.00 6.42 -6.71
N PRO A 163 -16.53 7.65 -6.91
CA PRO A 163 -17.36 8.73 -7.45
C PRO A 163 -17.64 8.63 -8.96
N ALA A 164 -16.86 7.86 -9.72
CA ALA A 164 -16.96 7.82 -11.20
C ALA A 164 -16.78 6.43 -11.84
N LEU A 165 -16.39 5.40 -11.08
CA LEU A 165 -16.02 4.09 -11.61
C LEU A 165 -16.99 2.95 -11.25
N ASN A 166 -18.26 3.23 -10.88
CA ASN A 166 -19.18 2.19 -10.38
C ASN A 166 -19.85 1.34 -11.47
N PHE A 167 -19.11 0.91 -12.49
CA PHE A 167 -19.63 0.04 -13.56
C PHE A 167 -18.77 -1.22 -13.72
N TRP A 168 -19.38 -2.30 -14.21
CA TRP A 168 -18.74 -3.60 -14.43
C TRP A 168 -18.03 -4.15 -13.18
N GLN A 169 -18.80 -4.31 -12.10
CA GLN A 169 -18.28 -4.85 -10.85
C GLN A 169 -17.98 -6.34 -10.98
N VAL A 170 -16.79 -6.73 -10.51
CA VAL A 170 -16.39 -8.11 -10.28
C VAL A 170 -16.16 -8.21 -8.78
N PHE A 171 -17.03 -8.95 -8.08
CA PHE A 171 -17.21 -8.85 -6.63
C PHE A 171 -17.71 -7.45 -6.21
N GLU A 172 -17.09 -6.81 -5.23
CA GLU A 172 -17.46 -5.46 -4.79
C GLU A 172 -16.73 -4.39 -5.63
N MET A 173 -15.56 -4.71 -6.17
CA MET A 173 -14.74 -3.78 -6.94
C MET A 173 -15.16 -3.66 -8.42
N PRO A 174 -15.21 -2.44 -8.97
CA PRO A 174 -15.25 -2.24 -10.41
C PRO A 174 -14.04 -2.84 -11.12
N LEU A 175 -14.21 -3.35 -12.35
CA LEU A 175 -13.12 -3.96 -13.11
C LEU A 175 -11.89 -3.05 -13.23
N LEU A 176 -12.11 -1.74 -13.48
CA LEU A 176 -11.03 -0.75 -13.55
C LEU A 176 -10.34 -0.51 -12.20
N GLY A 177 -11.02 -0.78 -11.09
CA GLY A 177 -10.45 -0.72 -9.76
C GLY A 177 -9.28 -1.69 -9.59
N PHE A 178 -9.34 -2.86 -10.23
CA PHE A 178 -8.26 -3.86 -10.14
C PHE A 178 -6.91 -3.34 -10.67
N LEU A 179 -6.92 -2.30 -11.52
CA LEU A 179 -5.71 -1.64 -12.00
C LEU A 179 -4.96 -0.88 -10.88
N GLY A 180 -5.60 -0.63 -9.74
CA GLY A 180 -4.97 -0.03 -8.57
C GLY A 180 -4.08 -1.00 -7.79
N PHE A 181 -4.35 -2.31 -7.82
CA PHE A 181 -3.55 -3.30 -7.09
C PHE A 181 -2.10 -3.47 -7.59
N PRO A 182 -1.81 -3.51 -8.91
CA PRO A 182 -0.43 -3.57 -9.38
C PRO A 182 0.45 -2.42 -8.88
N PRO A 183 0.09 -1.12 -9.07
CA PRO A 183 0.92 -0.03 -8.57
C PRO A 183 0.95 0.01 -7.03
N PHE A 184 -0.13 -0.37 -6.35
CA PHE A 184 -0.13 -0.56 -4.89
C PHE A 184 0.92 -1.57 -4.42
N ALA A 185 1.17 -2.64 -5.16
CA ALA A 185 2.23 -3.59 -4.81
C ALA A 185 3.64 -2.98 -4.92
N LEU A 186 3.87 -2.08 -5.87
CA LEU A 186 5.11 -1.30 -5.94
C LEU A 186 5.23 -0.36 -4.75
N GLU A 187 4.15 0.33 -4.36
CA GLU A 187 4.13 1.16 -3.14
C GLU A 187 4.46 0.34 -1.90
N CYS A 188 3.85 -0.84 -1.73
CA CYS A 188 4.14 -1.76 -0.63
C CYS A 188 5.64 -2.10 -0.55
N ALA A 189 6.25 -2.44 -1.68
CA ALA A 189 7.67 -2.78 -1.75
C ALA A 189 8.57 -1.59 -1.41
N VAL A 190 8.29 -0.40 -1.97
CA VAL A 190 9.08 0.81 -1.68
C VAL A 190 8.93 1.23 -0.22
N MET A 191 7.70 1.23 0.31
CA MET A 191 7.46 1.55 1.73
C MET A 191 8.20 0.57 2.64
N TYR A 192 8.19 -0.72 2.31
CA TYR A 192 8.95 -1.71 3.07
C TYR A 192 10.47 -1.46 2.99
N ASN A 193 11.00 -1.20 1.80
CA ASN A 193 12.42 -0.87 1.61
C ASN A 193 12.82 0.38 2.40
N PHE A 194 11.98 1.41 2.40
CA PHE A 194 12.19 2.64 3.17
C PHE A 194 12.20 2.35 4.68
N LEU A 195 11.23 1.59 5.18
CA LEU A 195 11.18 1.20 6.60
C LEU A 195 12.41 0.38 7.03
N MET A 196 12.93 -0.48 6.15
CA MET A 196 14.17 -1.22 6.38
C MET A 196 15.41 -0.33 6.36
N ALA A 197 15.46 0.65 5.45
CA ALA A 197 16.53 1.65 5.45
C ALA A 197 16.47 2.49 6.75
N LEU A 198 15.29 2.89 7.18
CA LEU A 198 15.08 3.65 8.42
C LEU A 198 15.55 2.86 9.65
N ASP A 199 15.19 1.57 9.75
CA ASP A 199 15.62 0.72 10.87
C ASP A 199 17.15 0.56 10.94
N LYS A 200 17.77 0.34 9.76
CA LYS A 200 19.22 0.10 9.64
C LYS A 200 20.08 1.35 9.79
N ARG A 201 19.59 2.52 9.34
CA ARG A 201 20.38 3.76 9.24
C ARG A 201 20.02 4.80 10.29
N VAL A 202 18.76 4.89 10.70
CA VAL A 202 18.25 5.98 11.55
C VAL A 202 17.91 5.49 12.95
N LEU A 203 17.21 4.36 13.07
CA LEU A 203 16.77 3.76 14.33
C LEU A 203 17.84 2.82 14.92
N ILE A 204 19.10 3.26 14.91
CA ILE A 204 20.24 2.44 15.35
C ILE A 204 20.35 2.30 16.88
N THR A 205 19.79 3.25 17.65
CA THR A 205 19.88 3.23 19.11
C THR A 205 18.61 2.65 19.75
N PRO A 206 18.71 1.92 20.89
CA PRO A 206 17.54 1.40 21.60
C PRO A 206 16.54 2.50 21.97
N ARG A 207 17.04 3.68 22.33
CA ARG A 207 16.19 4.85 22.63
C ARG A 207 15.38 5.26 21.41
N ARG A 208 15.99 5.42 20.22
CA ARG A 208 15.26 5.80 19.00
C ARG A 208 14.24 4.74 18.60
N ARG A 209 14.60 3.46 18.68
CA ARG A 209 13.66 2.34 18.42
C ARG A 209 12.45 2.39 19.34
N ARG A 210 12.66 2.60 20.64
CA ARG A 210 11.56 2.73 21.61
C ARG A 210 10.63 3.89 21.25
N HIS A 211 11.16 5.07 20.94
CA HIS A 211 10.31 6.20 20.55
C HIS A 211 9.55 5.93 19.25
N ALA A 212 10.20 5.34 18.25
CA ALA A 212 9.54 4.96 17.01
C ALA A 212 8.36 4.01 17.28
N TRP A 213 8.55 2.96 18.08
CA TRP A 213 7.46 2.04 18.42
C TRP A 213 6.34 2.69 19.24
N LEU A 214 6.65 3.61 20.14
CA LEU A 214 5.62 4.36 20.89
C LEU A 214 4.81 5.26 19.96
N ILE A 215 5.46 5.96 19.03
CA ILE A 215 4.79 6.78 18.02
C ILE A 215 3.89 5.90 17.14
N GLN A 216 4.38 4.73 16.72
CA GLN A 216 3.63 3.78 15.90
C GLN A 216 2.41 3.24 16.63
N ALA A 217 2.55 2.83 17.90
CA ALA A 217 1.44 2.36 18.70
C ALA A 217 0.38 3.46 18.89
N ALA A 218 0.81 4.71 19.14
CA ALA A 218 -0.10 5.84 19.24
C ALA A 218 -0.84 6.11 17.92
N PHE A 219 -0.13 6.04 16.79
CA PHE A 219 -0.72 6.16 15.45
C PHE A 219 -1.76 5.05 15.19
N TRP A 220 -1.46 3.80 15.54
CA TRP A 220 -2.39 2.69 15.35
C TRP A 220 -3.68 2.87 16.16
N LEU A 221 -3.56 3.22 17.43
CA LEU A 221 -4.73 3.46 18.30
C LEU A 221 -5.58 4.62 17.79
N ALA A 222 -4.93 5.72 17.39
CA ALA A 222 -5.63 6.88 16.82
C ALA A 222 -6.37 6.51 15.53
N MET A 223 -5.73 5.73 14.65
CA MET A 223 -6.35 5.32 13.39
C MET A 223 -7.47 4.30 13.58
N PHE A 224 -7.35 3.33 14.51
CA PHE A 224 -8.44 2.41 14.80
C PHE A 224 -9.68 3.14 15.33
N ALA A 225 -9.49 4.12 16.20
CA ALA A 225 -10.57 5.00 16.65
C ALA A 225 -11.16 5.83 15.50
N ALA A 226 -10.31 6.35 14.59
CA ALA A 226 -10.78 7.11 13.43
C ALA A 226 -11.57 6.24 12.44
N ILE A 227 -11.14 5.00 12.19
CA ILE A 227 -11.85 4.03 11.36
C ILE A 227 -13.24 3.76 11.94
N ASP A 228 -13.32 3.49 13.25
CA ASP A 228 -14.60 3.26 13.93
C ASP A 228 -15.55 4.45 13.81
N ALA A 229 -15.02 5.67 13.89
CA ALA A 229 -15.84 6.88 13.87
C ALA A 229 -16.25 7.33 12.45
N TRP A 230 -15.48 7.01 11.41
CA TRP A 230 -15.66 7.63 10.09
C TRP A 230 -15.69 6.65 8.90
N THR A 231 -15.14 5.45 9.06
CA THR A 231 -15.04 4.45 7.98
C THR A 231 -16.02 3.29 8.18
N VAL A 232 -16.38 2.96 9.43
CA VAL A 232 -17.41 1.96 9.73
C VAL A 232 -18.80 2.54 9.41
N ILE A 233 -19.53 1.83 8.57
CA ILE A 233 -20.87 2.18 8.10
C ILE A 233 -21.94 1.50 8.96
N SER A 234 -21.73 0.23 9.33
CA SER A 234 -22.69 -0.53 10.14
C SER A 234 -22.01 -1.60 10.99
N TYR A 235 -22.67 -1.95 12.09
CA TYR A 235 -22.30 -3.06 12.97
C TYR A 235 -23.24 -4.26 12.75
N GLN A 236 -22.76 -5.46 13.10
CA GLN A 236 -23.53 -6.72 13.06
C GLN A 236 -24.69 -6.71 14.07
#